data_AF-A0A915USE5-F1
#
_entry.id   AF-A0A915USE5-F1
#
_cell.length_a   1.000
_cell.length_b   1.000
_cell.length_c   1.000
_cell.angle_alpha   90.00
_cell.angle_beta   90.00
_cell.angle_gamma   90.00
#
_symmetry.space_group_name_H-M   'P 1'
#
loop_
_entity.id
_entity.type
_entity.pdbx_description
1 polymer ?
#
loop_
_entity_poly.entity_id
_entity_poly.type
_entity_poly.pdbx_seq_one_letter_code
_entity_poly.pdbx_strand_id
1 'polypeptide(L)'
;MSAQYVPVLLTFAFAAVMASAIVGLSAVLGRGKLVHKRKLEPYESGMLLIDASRKRVSVKFFTVAMVFIVFDVEVAFLYPWAVSVKPLLAEGNTLVLWDGLIFLLLVTIGYVYLWREGAFDWAKRGSEQ
;
A
#
# COMPACT_ATOMS: atom_id res chain seq x y z
N MET A 1 -15.77 -17.42 20.52
CA MET A 1 -15.42 -16.72 19.26
C MET A 1 -14.04 -16.07 19.26
N SER A 2 -13.45 -15.67 20.40
CA SER A 2 -12.07 -15.11 20.43
C SER A 2 -10.95 -16.13 20.17
N ALA A 3 -11.17 -17.41 20.51
CA ALA A 3 -10.18 -18.48 20.33
C ALA A 3 -9.73 -18.69 18.88
N GLN A 4 -10.55 -18.31 17.88
CA GLN A 4 -10.21 -18.41 16.46
C GLN A 4 -9.13 -17.40 16.01
N TYR A 5 -8.90 -16.33 16.78
CA TYR A 5 -7.84 -15.36 16.49
C TYR A 5 -6.49 -15.72 17.13
N VAL A 6 -6.48 -16.69 18.05
CA VAL A 6 -5.25 -17.13 18.74
C VAL A 6 -4.19 -17.64 17.75
N PRO A 7 -4.51 -18.46 16.74
CA PRO A 7 -3.52 -18.89 15.74
C PRO A 7 -2.90 -17.72 14.96
N VAL A 8 -3.70 -16.71 14.61
CA VAL A 8 -3.22 -15.53 13.86
C VAL A 8 -2.27 -14.68 14.70
N LEU A 9 -2.59 -14.49 15.98
CA LEU A 9 -1.71 -13.76 16.89
C LEU A 9 -0.40 -14.53 17.14
N LEU A 10 -0.46 -15.85 17.27
CA LEU A 10 0.73 -16.69 17.45
C LEU A 10 1.64 -16.67 16.23
N THR A 11 1.09 -16.69 15.01
CA THR A 11 1.92 -16.60 13.79
C THR A 11 2.57 -15.24 13.64
N PHE A 12 1.86 -14.14 13.92
CA PHE A 12 2.44 -12.80 13.96
C PHE A 12 3.56 -12.67 15.00
N ALA A 13 3.33 -13.18 16.22
CA ALA A 13 4.32 -13.17 17.28
C ALA A 13 5.55 -13.99 16.89
N PHE A 14 5.35 -15.19 16.34
CA PHE A 14 6.45 -16.02 15.85
C PHE A 14 7.26 -15.34 14.74
N ALA A 15 6.59 -14.71 13.76
CA ALA A 15 7.25 -13.96 12.69
C ALA A 15 8.08 -12.79 13.24
N ALA A 16 7.54 -12.04 14.20
CA ALA A 16 8.24 -10.93 14.86
C ALA A 16 9.46 -11.42 15.67
N VAL A 17 9.32 -12.53 16.40
CA VAL A 17 10.43 -13.16 17.14
C VAL A 17 11.51 -13.63 16.18
N MET A 18 11.15 -14.29 15.08
CA MET A 18 12.11 -14.75 14.07
C MET A 18 12.83 -13.60 13.39
N ALA A 19 12.11 -12.55 12.96
CA ALA A 19 12.74 -11.37 12.36
C ALA A 19 13.73 -10.71 13.34
N SER A 20 13.32 -10.56 14.61
CA SER A 20 14.16 -9.97 15.66
C SER A 20 15.36 -10.87 16.01
N ALA A 21 15.17 -12.18 16.06
CA ALA A 21 16.23 -13.15 16.33
C ALA A 21 17.26 -13.17 15.21
N ILE A 22 16.84 -13.14 13.94
CA ILE A 22 17.75 -13.08 12.79
C ILE A 22 18.58 -11.80 12.82
N VAL A 23 17.93 -10.64 13.02
CA VAL A 23 18.63 -9.34 13.10
C VAL A 23 19.55 -9.28 14.33
N GLY A 24 19.08 -9.77 15.48
CA GLY A 24 19.85 -9.81 16.72
C GLY A 24 21.05 -10.75 16.65
N LEU A 25 20.86 -11.95 16.10
CA LEU A 25 21.93 -12.92 15.91
C LEU A 25 22.96 -12.42 14.88
N SER A 26 22.51 -11.76 13.80
CA SER A 26 23.38 -11.09 12.84
C SER A 26 24.20 -9.97 13.51
N ALA A 27 23.60 -9.21 14.45
CA ALA A 27 24.31 -8.17 15.18
C ALA A 27 25.33 -8.72 16.20
N VAL A 28 25.07 -9.89 16.81
CA VAL A 28 25.95 -10.51 17.81
C VAL A 28 27.06 -11.36 17.18
N LEU A 29 26.74 -12.19 16.18
CA LEU A 29 27.71 -13.02 15.46
C LEU A 29 28.46 -12.26 14.37
N GLY A 30 27.90 -11.14 13.89
CA GLY A 30 28.55 -10.29 12.90
C GLY A 30 29.88 -9.76 13.43
N ARG A 31 30.96 -9.97 12.67
CA ARG A 31 32.28 -9.42 12.99
C ARG A 31 32.14 -7.91 13.22
N GLY A 32 32.50 -7.49 14.43
CA GLY A 32 32.15 -6.23 15.05
C GLY A 32 32.20 -5.03 14.12
N LYS A 33 31.24 -4.13 14.34
CA LYS A 33 31.13 -2.79 13.78
C LYS A 33 32.49 -2.08 13.85
N LEU A 34 33.32 -2.21 12.82
CA LEU A 34 34.35 -1.23 12.53
C LEU A 34 33.59 -0.02 11.99
N VAL A 35 33.07 0.79 12.91
CA VAL A 35 32.35 2.04 12.68
C VAL A 35 33.35 3.05 12.15
N HIS A 36 33.85 2.82 10.95
CA HIS A 36 34.57 3.85 10.23
C HIS A 36 33.55 4.89 9.81
N LYS A 37 33.84 6.17 10.06
CA LYS A 37 33.02 7.32 9.65
C LYS A 37 32.55 7.18 8.19
N ARG A 38 33.47 6.68 7.33
CA ARG A 38 33.29 6.00 6.03
C ARG A 38 31.92 5.33 5.83
N LYS A 39 31.67 4.29 6.63
CA LYS A 39 30.52 3.37 6.48
C LYS A 39 29.21 3.97 6.98
N LEU A 40 29.26 5.09 7.69
CA LEU A 40 28.09 5.81 8.20
C LEU A 40 27.66 6.97 7.29
N GLU A 41 28.46 7.29 6.27
CA GLU A 41 28.11 8.30 5.28
C GLU A 41 27.15 7.73 4.22
N PRO A 42 26.15 8.50 3.77
CA PRO A 42 25.30 8.11 2.64
C PRO A 42 26.12 7.74 1.41
N TYR A 43 25.69 6.70 0.70
CA TYR A 43 26.35 6.27 -0.52
C TYR A 43 26.03 7.23 -1.68
N GLU A 44 27.04 7.91 -2.21
CA GLU A 44 26.90 8.90 -3.29
C GLU A 44 27.83 8.60 -4.48
N SER A 45 27.84 7.34 -4.94
CA SER A 45 28.61 6.87 -6.12
C SER A 45 30.10 7.25 -6.15
N GLY A 46 30.71 7.50 -4.98
CA GLY A 46 32.12 7.87 -4.81
C GLY A 46 32.41 9.38 -4.73
N MET A 47 31.38 10.23 -4.81
CA MET A 47 31.49 11.69 -4.66
C MET A 47 31.12 12.14 -3.24
N LEU A 48 31.60 13.32 -2.83
CA LEU A 48 31.17 13.95 -1.57
C LEU A 48 29.77 14.54 -1.75
N LEU A 49 29.00 14.61 -0.65
CA LEU A 49 27.69 15.26 -0.64
C LEU A 49 27.87 16.76 -0.87
N ILE A 50 27.52 17.23 -2.08
CA ILE A 50 27.72 18.63 -2.50
C ILE A 50 26.49 19.49 -2.13
N ASP A 51 25.32 18.89 -1.97
CA ASP A 51 24.05 19.61 -1.84
C ASP A 51 23.23 19.20 -0.60
N ALA A 52 22.37 20.12 -0.16
CA ALA A 52 21.39 19.85 0.88
C ALA A 52 20.32 18.89 0.36
N SER A 53 20.01 17.83 1.12
CA SER A 53 19.03 16.79 0.76
C SER A 53 17.57 17.27 0.82
N ARG A 54 17.24 18.45 0.28
CA ARG A 54 15.87 18.93 0.08
C ARG A 54 15.49 18.81 -1.39
N LYS A 55 15.13 17.60 -1.78
CA LYS A 55 14.49 17.37 -3.07
C LYS A 55 13.03 17.81 -3.00
N ARG A 56 12.55 18.48 -4.05
CA ARG A 56 11.12 18.80 -4.20
C ARG A 56 10.37 17.49 -4.40
N VAL A 57 9.50 17.14 -3.46
CA VAL A 57 8.60 15.99 -3.62
C VAL A 57 7.53 16.38 -4.63
N SER A 58 7.31 15.53 -5.63
CA SER A 58 6.29 15.80 -6.64
C SER A 58 4.89 15.59 -6.04
N VAL A 59 3.94 16.46 -6.40
CA VAL A 59 2.53 16.35 -5.97
C VAL A 59 1.89 15.05 -6.46
N LYS A 60 2.46 14.40 -7.48
CA LYS A 60 1.98 13.14 -8.06
C LYS A 60 1.85 12.00 -7.04
N PHE A 61 2.72 11.95 -6.03
CA PHE A 61 2.60 10.97 -4.95
C PHE A 61 1.31 11.16 -4.13
N PHE A 62 0.88 12.41 -3.95
CA PHE A 62 -0.36 12.74 -3.26
C PHE A 62 -1.59 12.34 -4.10
N THR A 63 -1.57 12.58 -5.41
CA THR A 63 -2.66 12.18 -6.30
C THR A 63 -2.92 10.67 -6.23
N VAL A 64 -1.86 9.86 -6.29
CA VAL A 64 -2.00 8.38 -6.18
C VAL A 64 -2.49 7.97 -4.79
N ALA A 65 -1.95 8.56 -3.71
CA ALA A 65 -2.38 8.26 -2.36
C ALA A 65 -3.87 8.60 -2.13
N MET A 66 -4.34 9.74 -2.66
CA MET A 66 -5.74 10.15 -2.55
C MET A 66 -6.68 9.19 -3.29
N VAL A 67 -6.31 8.78 -4.52
CA VAL A 67 -7.09 7.78 -5.28
C VAL A 67 -7.11 6.43 -4.56
N PHE A 68 -5.99 6.00 -3.98
CA PHE A 68 -5.92 4.76 -3.20
C PHE A 68 -6.86 4.81 -1.98
N ILE A 69 -6.89 5.91 -1.24
CA ILE A 69 -7.79 6.06 -0.07
C ILE A 69 -9.26 5.97 -0.49
N VAL A 70 -9.65 6.64 -1.57
CA VAL A 70 -11.03 6.59 -2.07
C VAL A 70 -11.40 5.18 -2.48
N PHE A 71 -10.53 4.51 -3.25
CA PHE A 71 -10.76 3.13 -3.68
C PHE A 71 -10.83 2.14 -2.52
N ASP A 72 -9.98 2.28 -1.50
CA ASP A 72 -10.00 1.43 -0.31
C ASP A 72 -11.34 1.55 0.46
N VAL A 73 -11.85 2.77 0.58
CA VAL A 73 -13.17 3.03 1.19
C VAL A 73 -14.30 2.38 0.37
N GLU A 74 -14.25 2.45 -0.97
CA GLU A 74 -15.23 1.80 -1.84
C GLU A 74 -15.22 0.28 -1.70
N VAL A 75 -14.03 -0.34 -1.58
CA VAL A 75 -13.89 -1.78 -1.33
C VAL A 75 -14.45 -2.16 0.04
N ALA A 76 -14.27 -1.31 1.05
CA ALA A 76 -14.88 -1.53 2.37
C ALA A 76 -16.42 -1.59 2.30
N PHE A 77 -17.06 -0.83 1.40
CA PHE A 77 -18.50 -0.91 1.15
C PHE A 77 -18.91 -2.12 0.30
N LEU A 78 -18.06 -2.56 -0.62
CA LEU A 78 -18.31 -3.77 -1.43
C LEU A 78 -18.24 -5.06 -0.60
N TYR A 79 -17.46 -5.07 0.49
CA TYR A 79 -17.21 -6.29 1.25
C TYR A 79 -18.47 -6.89 1.90
N PRO A 80 -19.30 -6.14 2.65
CA PRO A 80 -20.56 -6.65 3.18
C PRO A 80 -21.49 -7.18 2.09
N TRP A 81 -21.61 -6.44 0.98
CA TRP A 81 -22.41 -6.84 -0.17
C TRP A 81 -21.93 -8.17 -0.77
N ALA A 82 -20.62 -8.33 -0.97
CA ALA A 82 -20.04 -9.54 -1.55
C ALA A 82 -20.25 -10.78 -0.68
N VAL A 83 -20.28 -10.63 0.65
CA VAL A 83 -20.54 -11.73 1.59
C VAL A 83 -22.04 -12.06 1.65
N SER A 84 -22.93 -11.07 1.54
CA SER A 84 -24.38 -11.27 1.68
C SER A 84 -25.12 -11.59 0.37
N VAL A 85 -24.51 -11.39 -0.81
CA VAL A 85 -25.21 -11.57 -2.09
C VAL A 85 -25.72 -13.01 -2.31
N LYS A 86 -24.93 -14.03 -1.93
CA LYS A 86 -25.30 -15.44 -2.12
C LYS A 86 -26.57 -15.85 -1.33
N PRO A 87 -26.66 -15.62 0.00
CA PRO A 87 -27.86 -15.97 0.74
C PRO A 87 -29.08 -15.14 0.30
N LEU A 88 -28.92 -13.83 0.06
CA LEU A 88 -30.03 -12.96 -0.32
C LEU A 88 -30.59 -13.28 -1.72
N LEU A 89 -29.74 -13.72 -2.64
CA LEU A 89 -30.17 -14.18 -3.96
C LEU A 89 -30.94 -15.51 -3.87
N ALA A 90 -30.55 -16.40 -2.96
CA ALA A 90 -31.27 -17.66 -2.70
C ALA A 90 -32.66 -17.43 -2.08
N GLU A 91 -32.84 -16.34 -1.33
CA GLU A 91 -34.13 -15.88 -0.80
C GLU A 91 -35.02 -15.19 -1.86
N GLY A 92 -34.54 -15.08 -3.11
CA GLY A 92 -35.28 -14.49 -4.23
C GLY A 92 -35.12 -12.97 -4.36
N ASN A 93 -34.26 -12.33 -3.56
CA ASN A 93 -34.01 -10.90 -3.64
C ASN A 93 -32.98 -10.57 -4.74
N THR A 94 -33.45 -10.48 -5.98
CA THR A 94 -32.62 -10.13 -7.15
C THR A 94 -32.16 -8.67 -7.17
N LEU A 95 -32.77 -7.79 -6.36
CA LEU A 95 -32.38 -6.38 -6.28
C LEU A 95 -30.96 -6.20 -5.75
N VAL A 96 -30.54 -7.08 -4.83
CA VAL A 96 -29.19 -7.06 -4.24
C VAL A 96 -28.11 -7.19 -5.33
N LEU A 97 -28.36 -7.94 -6.39
CA LEU A 97 -27.42 -8.05 -7.52
C LEU A 97 -27.31 -6.72 -8.27
N TRP A 98 -28.44 -6.06 -8.51
CA TRP A 98 -28.49 -4.77 -9.22
C TRP A 98 -27.83 -3.65 -8.42
N ASP A 99 -28.05 -3.60 -7.10
CA ASP A 99 -27.43 -2.59 -6.23
C ASP A 99 -25.89 -2.65 -6.32
N GLY A 100 -25.32 -3.86 -6.27
CA GLY A 100 -23.88 -4.03 -6.40
C GLY A 100 -23.33 -3.76 -7.80
N LEU A 101 -24.08 -4.12 -8.85
CA LEU A 101 -23.69 -3.81 -10.22
C LEU A 101 -23.71 -2.30 -10.49
N ILE A 102 -24.72 -1.58 -10.00
CA ILE A 102 -24.82 -0.13 -10.12
C ILE A 102 -23.69 0.54 -9.33
N PHE A 103 -23.41 0.07 -8.11
CA PHE A 103 -22.29 0.58 -7.32
C PHE A 103 -20.95 0.40 -8.04
N LEU A 104 -20.69 -0.80 -8.57
CA LEU A 104 -19.47 -1.09 -9.32
C LEU A 104 -19.35 -0.20 -10.57
N LEU A 105 -20.46 0.03 -11.27
CA LEU A 105 -20.51 0.89 -12.45
C LEU A 105 -20.19 2.36 -12.08
N LEU A 106 -20.74 2.88 -10.98
CA LEU A 106 -20.44 4.23 -10.49
C LEU A 106 -18.96 4.40 -10.16
N VAL A 107 -18.38 3.45 -9.42
CA VAL A 107 -16.93 3.42 -9.10
C VAL A 107 -16.10 3.39 -10.38
N THR A 108 -16.46 2.52 -11.33
CA THR A 108 -15.75 2.39 -12.60
C THR A 108 -15.78 3.69 -13.39
N ILE A 109 -16.91 4.41 -13.43
CA ILE A 109 -17.01 5.71 -14.09
C ILE A 109 -16.07 6.73 -13.44
N GLY A 110 -16.06 6.82 -12.11
CA GLY A 110 -15.15 7.71 -11.38
C GLY A 110 -13.67 7.41 -11.69
N TYR A 111 -13.32 6.12 -11.72
CA TYR A 111 -11.96 5.68 -12.06
C TYR A 111 -11.58 6.02 -13.51
N VAL A 112 -12.48 5.77 -14.46
CA VAL A 112 -12.27 6.12 -15.88
C VAL A 112 -12.10 7.63 -16.05
N TYR A 113 -12.88 8.45 -15.34
CA TYR A 113 -12.71 9.91 -15.35
C TYR A 113 -11.31 10.33 -14.87
N LEU A 114 -10.87 9.82 -13.72
CA LEU A 114 -9.53 10.08 -13.18
C LEU A 114 -8.41 9.64 -14.13
N TRP A 115 -8.61 8.51 -14.81
CA TRP A 115 -7.67 8.05 -15.82
C TRP A 115 -7.60 9.02 -17.01
N ARG A 116 -8.73 9.50 -17.51
CA ARG A 116 -8.75 10.49 -18.61
C ARG A 116 -8.12 11.82 -18.23
N GLU A 117 -8.21 12.23 -16.96
CA GLU A 117 -7.58 13.44 -16.43
C GLU A 117 -6.05 13.29 -16.26
N GLY A 118 -5.50 12.09 -16.47
CA GLY A 118 -4.06 11.85 -16.35
C GLY A 118 -3.58 11.77 -14.89
N ALA A 119 -4.46 11.38 -13.95
CA ALA A 119 -4.10 11.19 -12.53
C ALA A 119 -2.94 10.19 -12.34
N PHE A 120 -2.74 9.29 -13.32
CA PHE A 120 -1.69 8.28 -13.33
C PHE A 120 -0.48 8.62 -14.23
N ASP A 121 -0.45 9.80 -14.86
CA ASP A 121 0.62 10.17 -15.78
C ASP A 121 1.90 10.57 -15.04
N TRP A 122 2.76 9.57 -14.87
CA TRP A 122 4.08 9.74 -14.25
C TRP A 122 5.04 10.52 -15.15
N ALA A 123 4.95 10.30 -16.46
CA ALA A 123 5.84 10.86 -17.46
C ALA A 123 5.10 11.84 -18.38
N LYS A 124 4.93 13.09 -17.94
CA LYS A 124 5.01 14.16 -18.94
C LYS A 124 6.49 14.25 -19.30
N ARG A 125 6.83 13.80 -20.52
CA ARG A 125 8.09 14.18 -21.16
C ARG A 125 8.08 15.70 -21.14
N GLY A 126 8.99 16.31 -20.37
CA GLY A 126 9.22 17.74 -20.45
C GLY A 126 9.69 18.05 -21.87
N SER A 127 8.76 18.38 -22.76
CA SER A 127 9.09 19.28 -23.85
C SER A 127 9.24 20.66 -23.21
N GLU A 128 10.50 21.06 -23.05
CA GLU A 128 10.96 22.44 -22.92
C GLU A 128 10.47 23.24 -21.70
N GLN A 129 11.32 23.36 -20.68
CA GLN A 129 12.18 24.52 -20.42
C GLN A 129 12.95 24.33 -19.10
#